data_AF-A0A177APS3-F1
#
_entry.id   AF-A0A177APS3-F1
#
_cell.length_a   1.000
_cell.length_b   1.000
_cell.length_c   1.000
_cell.angle_alpha   90.00
_cell.angle_beta   90.00
_cell.angle_gamma   90.00
#
_symmetry.space_group_name_H-M   'P 1'
#
loop_
_entity.id
_entity.type
_entity.pdbx_description
1 polymer ?
#
loop_
_entity_poly.entity_id
_entity_poly.type
_entity_poly.pdbx_seq_one_letter_code
_entity_poly.pdbx_strand_id
1 'polypeptide(L)'
;MFSYGIVCIYVLSRTVIFAPSAKEIEEPEMEPLSIILERQLSYFAEPDTFDALLRYLGPESLWCEIFTVVRSGFNEQNRRKPFRLWKVEKPGFDKDFMDLVGAMTNFDPAKRITAREALAHRWFADVEG
;
A
#
# COMPACT_ATOMS: atom_id res chain seq x y z
N MET A 1 -2.22 -5.80 -10.08
CA MET A 1 -3.10 -4.76 -9.51
C MET A 1 -2.40 -3.99 -8.41
N PHE A 2 -1.95 -4.61 -7.32
CA PHE A 2 -1.21 -3.91 -6.25
C PHE A 2 -0.07 -3.04 -6.78
N SER A 3 0.90 -3.62 -7.50
CA SER A 3 2.03 -2.86 -8.06
C SER A 3 1.60 -1.76 -9.03
N TYR A 4 0.50 -1.94 -9.78
CA TYR A 4 -0.01 -0.92 -10.69
C TYR A 4 -0.57 0.28 -9.92
N GLY A 5 -1.27 0.07 -8.81
CA GLY A 5 -1.70 1.17 -7.94
C GLY A 5 -0.54 1.99 -7.37
N ILE A 6 0.59 1.34 -7.05
CA ILE A 6 1.80 2.05 -6.65
C ILE A 6 2.38 2.89 -7.79
N VAL A 7 2.36 2.37 -9.02
CA VAL A 7 2.77 3.13 -10.23
C VAL A 7 1.86 4.33 -10.45
N CYS A 8 0.54 4.18 -10.32
CA CYS A 8 -0.40 5.29 -10.42
C CYS A 8 -0.09 6.41 -9.41
N ILE A 9 0.22 6.05 -8.16
CA ILE A 9 0.70 7.00 -7.14
C ILE A 9 1.98 7.68 -7.60
N TYR A 10 2.95 6.93 -8.13
CA TYR A 10 4.21 7.51 -8.61
C TYR A 10 4.00 8.51 -9.76
N VAL A 11 3.13 8.19 -10.72
CA VAL A 11 2.86 9.06 -11.88
C VAL A 11 2.38 10.45 -11.44
N LEU A 12 1.47 10.50 -10.45
CA LEU A 12 0.93 11.76 -9.94
C LEU A 12 1.84 12.45 -8.91
N SER A 13 2.43 11.69 -7.99
CA SER A 13 3.22 12.24 -6.89
C SER A 13 4.67 12.56 -7.28
N ARG A 14 5.21 11.87 -8.29
CA ARG A 14 6.64 11.77 -8.61
C ARG A 14 7.49 11.24 -7.46
N THR A 15 6.90 10.43 -6.59
CA THR A 15 7.54 9.90 -5.38
C THR A 15 7.48 8.37 -5.35
N VAL A 16 8.62 7.73 -5.07
CA VAL A 16 8.68 6.29 -4.82
C VAL A 16 8.33 6.07 -3.34
N ILE A 17 7.05 5.89 -3.05
CA ILE A 17 6.49 5.98 -1.69
C ILE A 17 7.04 4.93 -0.69
N PHE A 18 7.67 3.87 -1.17
CA PHE A 18 8.28 2.84 -0.33
C PHE A 18 9.80 2.97 -0.20
N ALA A 19 10.47 3.78 -1.03
CA ALA A 19 11.92 3.83 -1.09
C ALA A 19 12.53 4.39 0.21
N PRO A 20 13.43 3.65 0.89
CA PRO A 20 14.17 4.18 2.03
C PRO A 20 14.82 5.52 1.71
N SER A 21 14.80 6.44 2.67
CA SER A 21 15.54 7.70 2.60
C SER A 21 17.03 7.45 2.76
N ALA A 22 17.86 8.40 2.33
CA ALA A 22 19.31 8.29 2.49
C ALA A 22 19.73 8.03 3.95
N LYS A 23 19.06 8.71 4.90
CA LYS A 23 19.30 8.51 6.33
C LYS A 23 18.96 7.09 6.79
N GLU A 24 17.81 6.55 6.37
CA GLU A 24 17.41 5.19 6.73
C GLU A 24 18.35 4.13 6.13
N ILE A 25 19.00 4.41 4.99
CA ILE A 25 19.98 3.51 4.37
C ILE A 25 21.32 3.53 5.12
N GLU A 26 21.69 4.68 5.70
CA GLU A 26 22.92 4.84 6.48
C GLU A 26 22.87 4.18 7.86
N GLU A 27 21.67 3.85 8.35
CA GLU A 27 21.46 3.17 9.64
C GLU A 27 21.75 1.65 9.50
N PRO A 28 22.85 1.13 10.08
CA PRO A 28 23.31 -0.24 9.80
C PRO A 28 22.36 -1.35 10.24
N GLU A 29 21.46 -1.04 11.19
CA GLU A 29 20.48 -1.97 11.74
C GLU A 29 19.17 -2.00 10.91
N MET A 30 18.99 -1.05 9.98
CA MET A 30 17.79 -0.91 9.18
C MET A 30 17.92 -1.66 7.86
N GLU A 31 17.27 -2.81 7.78
CA GLU A 31 17.22 -3.60 6.56
C GLU A 31 16.19 -3.00 5.57
N PRO A 32 16.55 -2.73 4.29
CA PRO A 32 15.67 -2.05 3.33
C PRO A 32 14.32 -2.71 3.08
N LEU A 33 14.24 -4.05 3.04
CA LEU A 33 12.98 -4.77 2.86
C LEU A 33 12.04 -4.53 4.05
N SER A 34 12.56 -4.46 5.26
CA SER A 34 11.79 -4.19 6.48
C SER A 34 11.10 -2.82 6.40
N ILE A 35 11.79 -1.80 5.92
CA ILE A 35 11.22 -0.46 5.66
C ILE A 35 10.12 -0.53 4.60
N ILE A 36 10.36 -1.26 3.51
CA ILE A 36 9.41 -1.39 2.41
C ILE A 36 8.13 -2.11 2.87
N LEU A 37 8.27 -3.21 3.62
CA LEU A 37 7.15 -3.96 4.16
C LEU A 37 6.37 -3.14 5.19
N GLU A 38 7.07 -2.45 6.09
CA GLU A 38 6.44 -1.55 7.06
C GLU A 38 5.60 -0.51 6.35
N ARG A 39 6.13 0.15 5.31
CA ARG A 39 5.38 1.18 4.57
C ARG A 39 4.18 0.60 3.81
N GLN A 40 4.31 -0.58 3.22
CA GLN A 40 3.17 -1.27 2.59
C GLN A 40 2.03 -1.49 3.60
N LEU A 41 2.34 -2.02 4.78
CA LEU A 41 1.37 -2.26 5.84
C LEU A 41 0.83 -0.95 6.42
N SER A 42 1.70 0.01 6.68
CA SER A 42 1.37 1.32 7.22
C SER A 42 0.36 2.06 6.34
N TYR A 43 0.51 1.96 5.02
CA TYR A 43 -0.32 2.70 4.07
C TYR A 43 -1.59 1.94 3.68
N PHE A 44 -1.53 0.63 3.44
CA PHE A 44 -2.60 -0.07 2.73
C PHE A 44 -3.31 -1.19 3.51
N ALA A 45 -2.72 -1.68 4.60
CA ALA A 45 -3.33 -2.79 5.35
C ALA A 45 -4.35 -2.30 6.38
N GLU A 46 -5.61 -2.72 6.31
CA GLU A 46 -6.54 -2.60 7.45
C GLU A 46 -6.52 -3.85 8.32
N PRO A 47 -6.91 -3.76 9.61
CA PRO A 47 -6.87 -4.91 10.51
C PRO A 47 -7.52 -6.18 9.93
N ASP A 48 -8.69 -6.05 9.31
CA ASP A 48 -9.42 -7.15 8.68
C ASP A 48 -8.74 -7.66 7.40
N THR A 49 -8.24 -6.76 6.55
CA THR A 49 -7.56 -7.13 5.31
C THR A 49 -6.19 -7.78 5.55
N PHE A 50 -5.52 -7.43 6.64
CA PHE A 50 -4.26 -8.04 7.05
C PHE A 50 -4.47 -9.50 7.46
N ASP A 51 -5.46 -9.77 8.30
CA ASP A 51 -5.77 -11.13 8.71
C ASP A 51 -6.26 -11.98 7.51
N ALA A 52 -6.91 -11.36 6.52
CA ALA A 52 -7.24 -12.01 5.25
C ALA A 52 -5.98 -12.37 4.43
N LEU A 53 -4.98 -11.48 4.38
CA LEU A 53 -3.69 -11.79 3.73
C LEU A 53 -3.00 -12.98 4.40
N LEU A 54 -2.92 -13.00 5.73
CA LEU A 54 -2.29 -14.11 6.46
C LEU A 54 -2.98 -15.45 6.18
N ARG A 55 -4.32 -15.47 6.17
CA ARG A 55 -5.10 -16.65 5.80
C ARG A 55 -4.84 -17.09 4.36
N TYR A 56 -4.72 -16.15 3.43
CA TYR A 56 -4.43 -16.43 2.03
C TYR A 56 -3.03 -17.04 1.83
N LEU A 57 -2.02 -16.57 2.57
CA LEU A 57 -0.65 -17.09 2.51
C LEU A 57 -0.55 -18.51 3.09
N GLY A 58 -1.44 -18.85 4.02
CA GLY A 58 -1.46 -20.13 4.72
C GLY A 58 -0.53 -20.14 5.94
N PRO A 59 -0.83 -20.98 6.96
CA PRO A 59 -0.15 -20.95 8.25
C PRO A 59 1.34 -21.34 8.19
N GLU A 60 1.73 -22.18 7.23
CA GLU A 60 3.12 -22.65 7.04
C GLU A 60 4.02 -21.63 6.34
N SER A 61 3.48 -20.48 5.93
CA SER A 61 4.26 -19.47 5.22
C SER A 61 5.11 -18.65 6.18
N LEU A 62 6.44 -18.62 5.97
CA LEU A 62 7.36 -17.75 6.70
C LEU A 62 6.95 -16.27 6.63
N TRP A 63 6.25 -15.87 5.55
CA TRP A 63 5.73 -14.52 5.41
C TRP A 63 4.71 -14.15 6.48
N CYS A 64 3.97 -15.13 7.03
CA CYS A 64 3.04 -14.86 8.12
C CYS A 64 3.74 -14.35 9.38
N GLU A 65 4.89 -14.94 9.72
CA GLU A 65 5.72 -14.48 10.83
C GLU A 65 6.29 -13.09 10.54
N ILE A 66 6.92 -12.90 9.37
CA ILE A 66 7.52 -11.62 8.96
C ILE A 66 6.47 -10.49 9.03
N PHE A 67 5.31 -10.67 8.40
CA PHE A 67 4.26 -9.65 8.42
C PHE A 67 3.72 -9.38 9.83
N THR A 68 3.65 -10.40 10.69
CA THR A 68 3.21 -10.24 12.08
C THR A 68 4.21 -9.43 12.89
N VAL A 69 5.51 -9.69 12.72
CA VAL A 69 6.60 -8.92 13.35
C VAL A 69 6.54 -7.47 12.89
N VAL A 70 6.47 -7.21 11.59
CA VAL A 70 6.38 -5.84 11.05
C VAL A 70 5.14 -5.11 11.59
N ARG A 71 3.98 -5.78 11.63
CA ARG A 71 2.75 -5.22 12.22
C ARG A 71 2.92 -4.86 13.70
N SER A 72 3.63 -5.68 14.46
CA SER A 72 3.87 -5.44 15.89
C SER A 72 4.74 -4.21 16.18
N GLY A 73 5.48 -3.72 15.19
CA GLY A 73 6.28 -2.50 15.29
C GLY A 73 5.47 -1.20 15.36
N PHE A 74 4.18 -1.21 15.00
CA PHE A 74 3.33 -0.01 15.05
C PHE A 74 2.84 0.28 16.48
N ASN A 75 3.04 1.52 16.92
CA ASN A 75 2.65 1.99 18.26
C ASN A 75 2.42 3.51 18.26
N GLU A 76 2.34 4.16 19.43
CA GLU A 76 2.11 5.60 19.54
C GLU A 76 3.27 6.44 18.98
N GLN A 77 4.50 5.92 19.02
CA GLN A 77 5.71 6.56 18.52
C GLN A 77 5.91 6.26 17.02
N ASN A 78 5.58 5.04 16.58
CA ASN A 78 5.56 4.64 15.18
C ASN A 78 4.12 4.40 14.68
N ARG A 79 3.36 5.48 14.52
CA ARG A 79 1.97 5.39 14.05
C ARG A 79 1.92 5.05 12.57
N ARG A 80 0.96 4.19 12.22
CA ARG A 80 0.59 3.95 10.82
C ARG A 80 0.17 5.25 10.12
N LYS A 81 0.36 5.29 8.80
CA LYS A 81 -0.02 6.40 7.93
C LYS A 81 -0.98 5.90 6.84
N PRO A 82 -2.23 5.53 7.18
CA PRO A 82 -3.15 4.91 6.23
C PRO A 82 -3.41 5.80 5.01
N PHE A 83 -3.37 5.21 3.82
CA PHE A 83 -3.53 5.89 2.54
C PHE A 83 -4.82 6.70 2.47
N ARG A 84 -5.94 6.16 2.96
CA ARG A 84 -7.24 6.86 3.01
C ARG A 84 -7.23 8.18 3.78
N LEU A 85 -6.23 8.41 4.63
CA LEU A 85 -6.07 9.62 5.45
C LEU A 85 -5.06 10.61 4.86
N TRP A 86 -4.41 10.27 3.74
CA TRP A 86 -3.44 11.15 3.11
C TRP A 86 -4.14 12.40 2.57
N LYS A 87 -3.61 13.57 2.96
CA LYS A 87 -4.04 14.87 2.43
C LYS A 87 -2.98 15.34 1.43
N VAL A 88 -3.14 14.95 0.17
CA VAL A 88 -2.22 15.32 -0.90
C VAL A 88 -2.83 16.45 -1.72
N GLU A 89 -2.32 17.66 -1.52
CA GLU A 89 -2.72 18.84 -2.31
C GLU A 89 -1.99 18.84 -3.66
N LYS A 90 -2.29 17.85 -4.51
CA LYS A 90 -1.77 17.74 -5.88
C LYS A 90 -2.92 17.47 -6.88
N PRO A 91 -2.87 18.06 -8.09
CA PRO A 91 -3.80 17.72 -9.17
C PRO A 91 -3.83 16.20 -9.42
N GLY A 92 -5.03 15.64 -9.54
CA GLY A 92 -5.27 14.21 -9.78
C GLY A 92 -5.29 13.33 -8.53
N PHE A 93 -4.93 13.83 -7.34
CA PHE A 93 -5.09 13.12 -6.06
C PHE A 93 -6.49 13.34 -5.46
N ASP A 94 -7.53 13.18 -6.28
CA ASP A 94 -8.92 13.35 -5.88
C ASP A 94 -9.51 12.09 -5.23
N LYS A 95 -10.77 12.18 -4.79
CA LYS A 95 -11.47 11.05 -4.16
C LYS A 95 -11.55 9.80 -5.05
N ASP A 96 -11.54 9.94 -6.37
CA ASP A 96 -11.74 8.83 -7.30
C ASP A 96 -10.42 8.11 -7.55
N PHE A 97 -9.35 8.87 -7.62
CA PHE A 97 -8.01 8.32 -7.58
C PHE A 97 -7.77 7.53 -6.30
N MET A 98 -8.12 8.10 -5.15
CA MET A 98 -7.92 7.46 -3.85
C MET A 98 -8.76 6.18 -3.71
N ASP A 99 -10.00 6.19 -4.20
CA ASP A 99 -10.88 5.01 -4.21
C ASP A 99 -10.31 3.90 -5.10
N LEU A 100 -9.95 4.24 -6.35
CA LEU A 100 -9.35 3.30 -7.30
C LEU A 100 -8.07 2.68 -6.75
N VAL A 101 -7.12 3.50 -6.28
CA VAL A 101 -5.85 3.01 -5.77
C VAL A 101 -6.06 2.17 -4.52
N GLY A 102 -6.93 2.58 -3.60
CA GLY A 102 -7.27 1.80 -2.41
C GLY A 102 -7.83 0.42 -2.77
N ALA A 103 -8.68 0.34 -3.80
CA ALA A 103 -9.20 -0.93 -4.30
C ALA A 103 -8.11 -1.80 -4.97
N MET A 104 -7.18 -1.20 -5.72
CA MET A 104 -6.06 -1.91 -6.35
C MET A 104 -5.01 -2.40 -5.35
N THR A 105 -4.83 -1.68 -4.23
CA THR A 105 -3.86 -1.99 -3.18
C THR A 105 -4.49 -2.67 -1.96
N ASN A 106 -5.74 -3.15 -2.07
CA ASN A 106 -6.40 -3.90 -1.00
C ASN A 106 -5.52 -5.08 -0.57
N PHE A 107 -5.28 -5.18 0.74
CA PHE A 107 -4.41 -6.18 1.32
C PHE A 107 -5.05 -7.58 1.35
N ASP A 108 -6.38 -7.66 1.35
CA ASP A 108 -7.12 -8.90 1.13
C ASP A 108 -7.06 -9.24 -0.37
N PRO A 109 -6.32 -10.29 -0.78
CA PRO A 109 -6.14 -10.60 -2.20
C PRO A 109 -7.46 -10.93 -2.90
N ALA A 110 -8.47 -11.44 -2.18
CA ALA A 110 -9.77 -11.79 -2.75
C ALA A 110 -10.67 -10.56 -3.00
N LYS A 111 -10.42 -9.44 -2.31
CA LYS A 111 -11.15 -8.18 -2.48
C LYS A 111 -10.43 -7.17 -3.38
N ARG A 112 -9.25 -7.52 -3.87
CA ARG A 112 -8.48 -6.66 -4.76
C ARG A 112 -9.10 -6.67 -6.14
N ILE A 113 -9.46 -5.49 -6.64
CA ILE A 113 -10.09 -5.37 -7.96
C ILE A 113 -9.18 -5.87 -9.07
N THR A 114 -9.78 -6.37 -10.14
CA THR A 114 -9.15 -6.82 -11.36
C THR A 114 -8.80 -5.64 -12.29
N ALA A 115 -8.03 -5.91 -13.34
CA ALA A 115 -7.73 -4.90 -14.36
C ALA A 115 -8.99 -4.41 -15.08
N ARG A 116 -9.96 -5.31 -15.34
CA ARG A 116 -11.24 -4.95 -15.97
C ARG A 116 -12.05 -4.01 -15.09
N GLU A 117 -12.16 -4.29 -13.80
CA GLU A 117 -12.88 -3.44 -12.84
C GLU A 117 -12.17 -2.10 -12.66
N ALA A 118 -10.84 -2.09 -12.63
CA ALA A 118 -10.06 -0.85 -12.57
C ALA A 118 -10.32 0.05 -13.79
N LEU A 119 -10.32 -0.50 -15.01
CA LEU A 119 -10.63 0.26 -16.23
C LEU A 119 -12.08 0.77 -16.29
N ALA A 120 -13.01 0.07 -15.64
CA ALA A 120 -14.40 0.50 -15.52
C ALA A 120 -14.61 1.56 -14.42
N HIS A 121 -13.57 1.91 -13.67
CA HIS A 121 -13.67 2.87 -12.58
C HIS A 121 -13.86 4.30 -13.10
N ARG A 122 -14.68 5.09 -12.40
CA ARG A 122 -15.01 6.50 -12.73
C ARG A 122 -13.80 7.42 -12.91
N TRP A 123 -12.66 7.08 -12.30
CA TRP A 123 -11.40 7.83 -12.50
C TRP A 123 -10.92 7.80 -13.96
N PHE A 124 -11.29 6.78 -14.74
CA PHE A 124 -11.01 6.68 -16.17
C PHE A 124 -12.16 7.13 -17.07
N ALA A 125 -13.28 7.63 -16.52
CA ALA A 125 -14.49 7.90 -17.30
C ALA A 125 -14.30 8.97 -18.39
N ASP A 126 -13.36 9.90 -18.21
CA ASP A 126 -13.09 11.02 -19.13
C ASP A 126 -11.84 10.78 -19.99
N VAL A 127 -11.27 9.57 -19.99
CA VAL A 127 -10.11 9.24 -20.81
C VAL A 127 -10.60 8.56 -22.09
N GLU A 128 -10.70 9.33 -23.19
CA GLU A 128 -10.86 8.74 -24.52
C GLU A 128 -9.59 7.97 -24.89
N GLY A 129 -9.75 6.71 -25.30
CA GLY A 129 -8.67 5.78 -25.65
C GLY A 129 -8.17 5.91 -27.07
#